data_AF-A0A6S6TR78-F1
#
_entry.id   AF-A0A6S6TR78-F1
#
_cell.length_a   1.000
_cell.length_b   1.000
_cell.length_c   1.000
_cell.angle_alpha   90.00
_cell.angle_beta   90.00
_cell.angle_gamma   90.00
#
_symmetry.space_group_name_H-M   'P 1'
#
loop_
_entity.id
_entity.type
_entity.pdbx_description
1 polymer ?
#
loop_
_entity_poly.entity_id
_entity_poly.type
_entity_poly.pdbx_seq_one_letter_code
_entity_poly.pdbx_strand_id
1 'polypeptide(L)'
;MHGFYRVAAAVNKTIVANPEANAIEVLTLLSQAEQQNVTISVFPELTLTGYTAGDLFLNQTLIQKQYDALASILIASEEISTVGILGFALLQHNRLYNTAVIFQKGKILGIVPKSYLPNKKEFYEKRQFNSGIGIQNQSIDLFNQKIPFGTDLLFKSKDEILFGVEICEDLWTITPPSNQMVANGANLIFNLSASNDLVSKAEYREELVRTQSARGMCAYVYASSGVGESTTDTVYGGHAIISEYGSTLKQNERFNRQSHLTTADVDIQRLNWLRLNESGYCDTVTSPFRSILLEAMPTIKKLIRFIPATPFVPSKFQEKTSRCHEIINIQAHALIKRMTHTNIKKAIIGISGGLDSTLALLST
;
A
#
# COMPACT_ATOMS: atom_id res chain seq x y z
N MET A 1 -7.56 -21.32 -5.72
CA MET A 1 -7.34 -19.94 -6.19
C MET A 1 -5.88 -19.79 -6.50
N HIS A 2 -5.50 -19.32 -7.69
CA HIS A 2 -4.11 -19.37 -8.16
C HIS A 2 -3.22 -18.26 -7.55
N GLY A 3 -3.24 -18.06 -6.23
CA GLY A 3 -2.40 -17.05 -5.55
C GLY A 3 -2.85 -15.59 -5.67
N PHE A 4 -4.00 -15.33 -6.30
CA PHE A 4 -4.53 -13.97 -6.50
C PHE A 4 -5.49 -13.55 -5.39
N TYR A 5 -5.30 -12.32 -4.90
CA TYR A 5 -6.16 -11.71 -3.90
C TYR A 5 -6.55 -10.29 -4.34
N ARG A 6 -7.79 -9.87 -4.11
CA ARG A 6 -8.25 -8.53 -4.47
C ARG A 6 -8.07 -7.57 -3.31
N VAL A 7 -7.28 -6.54 -3.49
CA VAL A 7 -7.09 -5.48 -2.48
C VAL A 7 -7.75 -4.19 -2.94
N ALA A 8 -8.08 -3.32 -2.00
CA ALA A 8 -8.67 -2.02 -2.29
C ALA A 8 -7.99 -0.87 -1.55
N ALA A 9 -7.82 0.24 -2.28
CA ALA A 9 -7.57 1.56 -1.72
C ALA A 9 -8.87 2.38 -1.82
N ALA A 10 -9.48 2.63 -0.67
CA ALA A 10 -10.72 3.38 -0.53
C ALA A 10 -10.44 4.84 -0.22
N VAL A 11 -11.15 5.75 -0.89
CA VAL A 11 -11.11 7.18 -0.59
C VAL A 11 -12.53 7.62 -0.32
N ASN A 12 -12.84 7.87 0.95
CA ASN A 12 -14.15 8.33 1.38
C ASN A 12 -14.30 9.84 1.15
N LYS A 13 -15.53 10.27 0.92
CA LYS A 13 -15.92 11.68 1.02
C LYS A 13 -15.82 12.11 2.49
N THR A 14 -14.76 12.82 2.81
CA THR A 14 -14.51 13.31 4.16
C THR A 14 -15.41 14.49 4.49
N ILE A 15 -15.94 14.50 5.71
CA ILE A 15 -16.55 15.67 6.35
C ILE A 15 -15.76 15.92 7.64
N VAL A 16 -14.94 16.97 7.64
CA VAL A 16 -14.03 17.28 8.76
C VAL A 16 -14.84 17.44 10.06
N ALA A 17 -14.35 16.82 11.13
CA ALA A 17 -14.94 16.79 12.46
C ALA A 17 -16.36 16.19 12.55
N ASN A 18 -16.77 15.37 11.57
CA ASN A 18 -18.04 14.64 11.61
C ASN A 18 -17.84 13.11 11.50
N PRO A 19 -17.46 12.43 12.60
CA PRO A 19 -17.24 10.99 12.61
C PRO A 19 -18.43 10.13 12.19
N GLU A 20 -19.64 10.56 12.51
CA GLU A 20 -20.86 9.82 12.14
C GLU A 20 -21.04 9.78 10.62
N ALA A 21 -20.92 10.93 9.94
CA ALA A 21 -21.01 10.97 8.49
C ALA A 21 -19.87 10.21 7.81
N ASN A 22 -18.64 10.32 8.34
CA ASN A 22 -17.49 9.59 7.79
C ASN A 22 -17.64 8.07 7.97
N ALA A 23 -18.23 7.61 9.07
CA ALA A 23 -18.51 6.20 9.29
C ALA A 23 -19.52 5.62 8.28
N ILE A 24 -20.53 6.40 7.88
CA ILE A 24 -21.49 5.99 6.83
C ILE A 24 -20.76 5.75 5.50
N GLU A 25 -19.84 6.65 5.13
CA GLU A 25 -19.03 6.50 3.92
C GLU A 25 -18.09 5.28 3.99
N VAL A 26 -17.48 5.03 5.15
CA VAL A 26 -16.65 3.84 5.40
C VAL A 26 -17.47 2.56 5.22
N LEU A 27 -18.65 2.46 5.84
CA LEU A 27 -19.52 1.29 5.74
C LEU A 27 -20.03 1.06 4.33
N THR A 28 -20.33 2.13 3.60
CA THR A 28 -20.75 2.07 2.20
C THR A 28 -19.64 1.47 1.33
N LEU A 29 -18.42 2.00 1.45
CA LEU A 29 -17.26 1.51 0.69
C LEU A 29 -16.85 0.08 1.10
N LEU A 30 -16.95 -0.26 2.39
CA LEU A 30 -16.64 -1.59 2.90
C LEU A 30 -17.65 -2.63 2.38
N SER A 31 -18.93 -2.28 2.35
CA SER A 31 -19.98 -3.12 1.75
C SER A 31 -19.77 -3.32 0.25
N GLN A 32 -19.36 -2.26 -0.47
CA GLN A 32 -18.99 -2.37 -1.89
C GLN A 32 -17.76 -3.27 -2.09
N ALA A 33 -16.77 -3.17 -1.20
CA ALA A 33 -15.58 -4.01 -1.24
C ALA A 33 -15.94 -5.50 -1.07
N GLU A 34 -16.81 -5.82 -0.11
CA GLU A 34 -17.33 -7.18 0.11
C GLU A 34 -18.03 -7.72 -1.15
N GLN A 35 -18.93 -6.93 -1.74
CA GLN A 35 -19.64 -7.30 -2.98
C GLN A 35 -18.68 -7.54 -4.15
N GLN A 36 -17.56 -6.83 -4.19
CA GLN A 36 -16.50 -7.01 -5.18
C GLN A 36 -15.52 -8.14 -4.84
N ASN A 37 -15.73 -8.88 -3.74
CA ASN A 37 -14.84 -9.92 -3.20
C ASN A 37 -13.43 -9.39 -2.89
N VAL A 38 -13.33 -8.16 -2.40
CA VAL A 38 -12.09 -7.59 -1.87
C VAL A 38 -11.74 -8.33 -0.57
N THR A 39 -10.48 -8.68 -0.38
CA THR A 39 -10.00 -9.28 0.87
C THR A 39 -9.71 -8.23 1.94
N ILE A 40 -9.03 -7.15 1.54
CA ILE A 40 -8.55 -6.10 2.46
C ILE A 40 -8.76 -4.73 1.80
N SER A 41 -9.36 -3.80 2.54
CA SER A 41 -9.60 -2.42 2.11
C SER A 41 -8.96 -1.43 3.09
N VAL A 42 -8.09 -0.56 2.58
CA VAL A 42 -7.47 0.52 3.36
C VAL A 42 -8.14 1.86 3.06
N PHE A 43 -8.34 2.65 4.12
CA PHE A 43 -8.92 4.00 4.07
C PHE A 43 -7.85 5.06 4.37
N PRO A 44 -8.15 6.36 4.15
CA PRO A 44 -7.23 7.44 4.42
C PRO A 44 -6.84 7.59 5.90
N GLU A 45 -5.76 8.33 6.15
CA GLU A 45 -5.32 8.69 7.50
C GLU A 45 -6.39 9.49 8.25
N LEU A 46 -6.57 9.21 9.55
CA LEU A 46 -7.58 9.86 10.42
C LEU A 46 -8.99 9.89 9.79
N THR A 47 -9.39 8.78 9.14
CA THR A 47 -10.61 8.64 8.33
C THR A 47 -11.87 9.20 8.99
N LEU A 48 -12.08 8.91 10.29
CA LEU A 48 -13.32 9.27 10.98
C LEU A 48 -13.37 10.76 11.33
N THR A 49 -12.25 11.37 11.68
CA THR A 49 -12.23 12.78 12.10
C THR A 49 -11.98 13.73 10.93
N GLY A 50 -11.40 13.23 9.84
CA GLY A 50 -10.68 14.05 8.87
C GLY A 50 -9.30 14.42 9.43
N TYR A 51 -8.27 14.37 8.59
CA TYR A 51 -6.90 14.66 8.98
C TYR A 51 -6.71 16.14 9.36
N THR A 52 -7.43 17.03 8.68
CA THR A 52 -7.29 18.49 8.82
C THR A 52 -8.10 19.10 9.99
N ALA A 53 -8.55 18.29 10.96
CA ALA A 53 -9.31 18.78 12.10
C ALA A 53 -8.50 19.69 13.06
N GLY A 54 -7.17 19.69 12.95
CA GLY A 54 -6.29 20.59 13.71
C GLY A 54 -6.49 20.46 15.22
N ASP A 55 -6.59 21.59 15.93
CA ASP A 55 -6.76 21.57 17.40
C ASP A 55 -8.11 21.03 17.87
N LEU A 56 -9.06 20.72 16.97
CA LEU A 56 -10.27 19.99 17.33
C LEU A 56 -9.95 18.58 17.86
N PHE A 57 -8.77 18.02 17.55
CA PHE A 57 -8.29 16.78 18.18
C PHE A 57 -8.17 16.87 19.71
N LEU A 58 -8.07 18.08 20.27
CA LEU A 58 -8.03 18.33 21.71
C LEU A 58 -9.44 18.50 22.31
N ASN A 59 -10.49 18.41 21.48
CA ASN A 59 -11.87 18.49 21.92
C ASN A 59 -12.41 17.09 22.28
N GLN A 60 -12.80 16.90 23.54
CA GLN A 60 -13.32 15.63 24.04
C GLN A 60 -14.57 15.14 23.29
N THR A 61 -15.42 16.05 22.80
CA THR A 61 -16.61 15.70 22.01
C THR A 61 -16.22 15.08 20.68
N LEU A 62 -15.23 15.62 19.96
CA LEU A 62 -14.76 15.01 18.71
C LEU A 62 -14.22 13.61 18.98
N ILE A 63 -13.39 13.48 20.02
CA ILE A 63 -12.82 12.19 20.40
C ILE A 63 -13.93 11.20 20.76
N GLN A 64 -14.89 11.55 21.61
CA GLN A 64 -16.00 10.67 21.98
C GLN A 64 -16.85 10.27 20.76
N LYS A 65 -17.20 11.23 19.89
CA LYS A 65 -17.99 10.95 18.68
C LYS A 65 -17.28 10.01 17.72
N GLN A 66 -15.95 10.05 17.66
CA GLN A 66 -15.18 9.09 16.87
C GLN A 66 -15.26 7.67 17.45
N TYR A 67 -15.28 7.51 18.78
CA TYR A 67 -15.43 6.20 19.42
C TYR A 67 -16.82 5.63 19.19
N ASP A 68 -17.86 6.47 19.31
CA ASP A 68 -19.24 6.09 18.99
C ASP A 68 -19.36 5.63 17.53
N ALA A 69 -18.71 6.35 16.60
CA ALA A 69 -18.68 6.02 15.18
C ALA A 69 -17.90 4.73 14.89
N LEU A 70 -16.78 4.47 15.58
CA LEU A 70 -16.08 3.20 15.45
C LEU A 70 -16.93 2.03 15.98
N ALA A 71 -17.64 2.22 17.10
CA ALA A 71 -18.54 1.21 17.64
C ALA A 71 -19.66 0.86 16.64
N SER A 72 -20.25 1.85 15.97
CA SER A 72 -21.28 1.60 14.95
C SER A 72 -20.72 0.88 13.72
N ILE A 73 -19.48 1.19 13.30
CA ILE A 73 -18.80 0.45 12.23
C ILE A 73 -18.61 -1.02 12.61
N LEU A 74 -18.14 -1.29 13.82
CA LEU A 74 -17.91 -2.67 14.29
C LEU A 74 -19.22 -3.47 14.26
N ILE A 75 -20.30 -2.92 14.82
CA ILE A 75 -21.62 -3.57 14.81
C ILE A 75 -22.12 -3.81 13.37
N ALA A 76 -22.04 -2.80 12.51
CA ALA A 76 -22.54 -2.90 11.14
C ALA A 76 -21.67 -3.77 10.23
N SER A 77 -20.44 -4.12 10.65
CA SER A 77 -19.50 -4.94 9.87
C SER A 77 -19.36 -6.38 10.37
N GLU A 78 -20.23 -6.85 11.28
CA GLU A 78 -20.22 -8.23 11.81
C GLU A 78 -20.28 -9.29 10.70
N GLU A 79 -21.10 -9.06 9.68
CA GLU A 79 -21.29 -9.97 8.54
C GLU A 79 -20.33 -9.70 7.37
N ILE A 80 -19.47 -8.68 7.47
CA ILE A 80 -18.51 -8.34 6.43
C ILE A 80 -17.20 -9.09 6.68
N SER A 81 -16.82 -9.94 5.71
CA SER A 81 -15.60 -10.75 5.80
C SER A 81 -14.35 -10.00 5.32
N THR A 82 -14.53 -8.95 4.52
CA THR A 82 -13.47 -8.02 4.11
C THR A 82 -12.81 -7.38 5.34
N VAL A 83 -11.49 -7.41 5.40
CA VAL A 83 -10.71 -6.71 6.43
C VAL A 83 -10.72 -5.22 6.14
N GLY A 84 -11.13 -4.41 7.12
CA GLY A 84 -11.04 -2.96 7.06
C GLY A 84 -9.82 -2.43 7.79
N ILE A 85 -9.16 -1.43 7.20
CA ILE A 85 -8.05 -0.69 7.81
C ILE A 85 -8.39 0.80 7.76
N LEU A 86 -8.81 1.38 8.90
CA LEU A 86 -9.24 2.78 8.98
C LEU A 86 -8.36 3.62 9.89
N GLY A 87 -8.26 4.92 9.58
CA GLY A 87 -7.51 5.89 10.38
C GLY A 87 -8.32 6.39 11.58
N PHE A 88 -7.67 6.48 12.74
CA PHE A 88 -8.30 6.74 14.03
C PHE A 88 -7.37 7.53 14.97
N ALA A 89 -7.91 8.48 15.74
CA ALA A 89 -7.17 9.20 16.78
C ALA A 89 -7.38 8.52 18.14
N LEU A 90 -6.43 7.66 18.54
CA LEU A 90 -6.51 6.89 19.77
C LEU A 90 -6.00 7.69 20.97
N LEU A 91 -6.83 7.86 21.99
CA LEU A 91 -6.43 8.41 23.28
C LEU A 91 -6.05 7.26 24.23
N GLN A 92 -4.76 7.08 24.51
CA GLN A 92 -4.25 6.03 25.39
C GLN A 92 -3.32 6.63 26.44
N HIS A 93 -3.56 6.34 27.72
CA HIS A 93 -2.76 6.85 28.85
C HIS A 93 -2.52 8.37 28.78
N ASN A 94 -3.57 9.15 28.49
CA ASN A 94 -3.53 10.61 28.34
C ASN A 94 -2.62 11.11 27.20
N ARG A 95 -2.33 10.26 26.21
CA ARG A 95 -1.58 10.61 25.00
C ARG A 95 -2.44 10.29 23.78
N LEU A 96 -2.49 11.23 22.84
CA LEU A 96 -3.18 11.03 21.58
C LEU A 96 -2.20 10.45 20.55
N TYR A 97 -2.63 9.43 19.83
CA TYR A 97 -1.89 8.76 18.78
C TYR A 97 -2.68 8.80 17.48
N ASN A 98 -2.00 9.06 16.38
CA ASN A 98 -2.53 8.85 15.03
C ASN A 98 -2.35 7.36 14.72
N THR A 99 -3.44 6.64 14.48
CA THR A 99 -3.42 5.18 14.41
C THR A 99 -4.21 4.64 13.22
N ALA A 100 -3.88 3.42 12.82
CA ALA A 100 -4.68 2.58 11.96
C ALA A 100 -5.35 1.49 12.81
N VAL A 101 -6.67 1.38 12.72
CA VAL A 101 -7.46 0.31 13.32
C VAL A 101 -7.72 -0.75 12.26
N ILE A 102 -7.22 -1.96 12.50
CA ILE A 102 -7.46 -3.12 11.66
C ILE A 102 -8.61 -3.91 12.27
N PHE A 103 -9.66 -4.16 11.51
CA PHE A 103 -10.85 -4.85 12.00
C PHE A 103 -11.43 -5.81 10.95
N GLN A 104 -12.16 -6.81 11.42
CA GLN A 104 -12.82 -7.81 10.58
C GLN A 104 -13.99 -8.41 11.36
N LYS A 105 -15.15 -8.63 10.71
CA LYS A 105 -16.34 -9.23 11.33
C LYS A 105 -16.69 -8.62 12.70
N GLY A 106 -16.71 -7.29 12.75
CA GLY A 106 -17.01 -6.51 13.96
C GLY A 106 -15.99 -6.59 15.11
N LYS A 107 -14.82 -7.21 14.91
CA LYS A 107 -13.76 -7.30 15.92
C LYS A 107 -12.53 -6.48 15.52
N ILE A 108 -11.93 -5.80 16.49
CA ILE A 108 -10.65 -5.12 16.28
C ILE A 108 -9.52 -6.15 16.43
N LEU A 109 -8.74 -6.31 15.37
CA LEU A 109 -7.63 -7.26 15.31
C LEU A 109 -6.34 -6.65 15.87
N GLY A 110 -6.14 -5.35 15.66
CA GLY A 110 -4.97 -4.63 16.15
C GLY A 110 -5.02 -3.15 15.82
N ILE A 111 -4.22 -2.37 16.53
CA ILE A 111 -4.10 -0.93 16.34
C ILE A 111 -2.62 -0.57 16.16
N VAL A 112 -2.30 0.05 15.02
CA VAL A 112 -0.93 0.42 14.65
C VAL A 112 -0.77 1.94 14.74
N PRO A 113 0.07 2.48 15.64
CA PRO A 113 0.33 3.92 15.70
C PRO A 113 1.33 4.36 14.63
N LYS A 114 1.16 5.58 14.11
CA LYS A 114 2.07 6.24 13.17
C LYS A 114 3.43 6.41 13.83
N SER A 115 4.49 6.00 13.15
CA SER A 115 5.84 6.06 13.72
C SER A 115 6.41 7.47 13.62
N TYR A 116 6.36 8.07 12.44
CA TYR A 116 6.98 9.35 12.15
C TYR A 116 5.95 10.44 11.98
N LEU A 117 5.93 11.39 12.92
CA LEU A 117 5.05 12.55 12.87
C LEU A 117 5.77 13.74 12.20
N PRO A 118 5.32 14.20 11.02
CA PRO A 118 5.88 15.39 10.40
C PRO A 118 5.57 16.63 11.24
N ASN A 119 6.60 17.45 11.45
CA ASN A 119 6.48 18.75 12.12
C ASN A 119 7.35 19.78 11.37
N LYS A 120 6.99 19.98 10.10
CA LYS A 120 7.74 20.77 9.11
C LYS A 120 6.75 21.38 8.12
N LYS A 121 7.05 22.59 7.63
CA LYS A 121 6.25 23.30 6.62
C LYS A 121 4.76 23.38 7.04
N GLU A 122 3.84 22.86 6.24
CA GLU A 122 2.40 22.82 6.48
C GLU A 122 1.96 21.80 7.56
N PHE A 123 2.87 20.92 8.01
CA PHE A 123 2.55 19.82 8.92
C PHE A 123 2.95 20.14 10.36
N TYR A 124 1.99 20.00 11.29
CA TYR A 124 2.15 20.30 12.72
C TYR A 124 1.73 19.12 13.63
N GLU A 125 1.81 17.88 13.16
CA GLU A 125 1.21 16.71 13.85
C GLU A 125 1.73 16.50 15.27
N LYS A 126 2.99 16.86 15.54
CA LYS A 126 3.57 16.74 16.90
C LYS A 126 2.90 17.66 17.93
N ARG A 127 2.11 18.63 17.51
CA ARG A 127 1.30 19.48 18.41
C ARG A 127 0.17 18.67 19.04
N GLN A 128 -0.48 17.78 18.29
CA GLN A 128 -1.62 17.00 18.77
C GLN A 128 -1.26 15.55 19.11
N PHE A 129 -0.36 14.92 18.35
CA PHE A 129 -0.10 13.49 18.41
C PHE A 129 1.28 13.14 18.95
N ASN A 130 1.39 11.92 19.49
CA ASN A 130 2.63 11.30 19.94
C ASN A 130 3.08 10.21 18.98
N SER A 131 4.39 10.05 18.83
CA SER A 131 4.99 9.01 17.98
C SER A 131 4.71 7.62 18.54
N GLY A 132 4.42 6.67 17.64
CA GLY A 132 4.30 5.25 17.94
C GLY A 132 5.62 4.50 18.07
N ILE A 133 6.77 5.15 17.82
CA ILE A 133 8.09 4.51 17.88
C ILE A 133 8.33 3.91 19.27
N GLY A 134 8.79 2.66 19.29
CA GLY A 134 9.09 1.92 20.52
C GLY A 134 7.87 1.31 21.22
N ILE A 135 6.65 1.53 20.72
CA ILE A 135 5.46 0.83 21.23
C ILE A 135 5.43 -0.57 20.63
N GLN A 136 5.89 -1.53 21.42
CA GLN A 136 5.95 -2.95 21.06
C GLN A 136 5.44 -3.80 22.21
N ASN A 137 4.90 -4.99 21.90
CA ASN A 137 4.39 -5.93 22.91
C ASN A 137 3.36 -5.32 23.89
N GLN A 138 2.54 -4.37 23.42
CA GLN A 138 1.48 -3.74 24.23
C GLN A 138 0.09 -4.15 23.76
N SER A 139 -0.89 -3.98 24.66
CA SER A 139 -2.31 -4.14 24.36
C SER A 139 -3.11 -3.04 25.04
N ILE A 140 -4.27 -2.70 24.50
CA ILE A 140 -5.21 -1.77 25.11
C ILE A 140 -6.55 -2.46 25.36
N ASP A 141 -7.26 -2.04 26.40
CA ASP A 141 -8.63 -2.47 26.66
C ASP A 141 -9.59 -1.45 26.05
N LEU A 142 -10.29 -1.84 24.98
CA LEU A 142 -11.23 -0.99 24.28
C LEU A 142 -12.41 -1.83 23.77
N PHE A 143 -13.65 -1.33 23.88
CA PHE A 143 -14.87 -2.06 23.52
C PHE A 143 -14.97 -3.47 24.14
N ASN A 144 -14.57 -3.62 25.40
CA ASN A 144 -14.50 -4.91 26.11
C ASN A 144 -13.60 -5.96 25.43
N GLN A 145 -12.64 -5.51 24.62
CA GLN A 145 -11.66 -6.35 23.94
C GLN A 145 -10.26 -5.95 24.37
N LYS A 146 -9.40 -6.94 24.61
CA LYS A 146 -7.96 -6.73 24.78
C LYS A 146 -7.30 -6.75 23.41
N ILE A 147 -6.96 -5.58 22.89
CA ILE A 147 -6.53 -5.38 21.51
C ILE A 147 -5.02 -5.17 21.44
N PRO A 148 -4.28 -5.89 20.56
CA PRO A 148 -2.87 -5.61 20.31
C PRO A 148 -2.63 -4.18 19.83
N PHE A 149 -1.68 -3.49 20.44
CA PHE A 149 -1.31 -2.11 20.11
C PHE A 149 0.21 -2.01 19.93
N GLY A 150 0.67 -1.49 18.80
CA GLY A 150 2.10 -1.29 18.54
C GLY A 150 2.50 -1.31 17.07
N THR A 151 3.78 -1.00 16.82
CA THR A 151 4.40 -0.99 15.48
C THR A 151 4.98 -2.34 15.07
N ASP A 152 4.86 -3.34 15.93
CA ASP A 152 5.35 -4.72 15.80
C ASP A 152 4.21 -5.70 15.44
N LEU A 153 3.18 -5.26 14.73
CA LEU A 153 2.03 -6.08 14.34
C LEU A 153 2.11 -6.47 12.86
N LEU A 154 1.95 -7.77 12.59
CA LEU A 154 1.65 -8.32 11.27
C LEU A 154 0.34 -9.10 11.32
N PHE A 155 -0.39 -9.12 10.22
CA PHE A 155 -1.69 -9.75 10.11
C PHE A 155 -1.65 -10.87 9.09
N LYS A 156 -1.94 -12.10 9.54
CA LYS A 156 -1.68 -13.34 8.82
C LYS A 156 -2.98 -14.08 8.50
N SER A 157 -3.23 -14.40 7.24
CA SER A 157 -4.30 -15.31 6.86
C SER A 157 -3.88 -16.78 7.06
N LYS A 158 -4.84 -17.71 6.98
CA LYS A 158 -4.54 -19.15 6.96
C LYS A 158 -3.79 -19.59 5.69
N ASP A 159 -3.83 -18.76 4.65
CA ASP A 159 -3.22 -18.99 3.35
C ASP A 159 -1.89 -18.23 3.23
N GLU A 160 -1.66 -17.54 2.10
CA GLU A 160 -0.39 -16.90 1.77
C GLU A 160 -0.30 -15.43 2.20
N ILE A 161 -1.40 -14.79 2.63
CA ILE A 161 -1.37 -13.36 2.98
C ILE A 161 -0.69 -13.14 4.32
N LEU A 162 0.31 -12.26 4.32
CA LEU A 162 0.89 -11.65 5.51
C LEU A 162 1.05 -10.15 5.23
N PHE A 163 0.33 -9.30 5.97
CA PHE A 163 0.36 -7.87 5.72
C PHE A 163 0.82 -7.04 6.92
N GLY A 164 1.45 -5.91 6.60
CA GLY A 164 1.79 -4.84 7.53
C GLY A 164 1.04 -3.55 7.19
N VAL A 165 0.99 -2.63 8.15
CA VAL A 165 0.33 -1.32 8.01
C VAL A 165 1.28 -0.23 8.47
N GLU A 166 1.43 0.82 7.68
CA GLU A 166 2.13 2.04 8.07
C GLU A 166 1.31 3.29 7.68
N ILE A 167 1.68 4.46 8.18
CA ILE A 167 0.84 5.66 8.03
C ILE A 167 1.65 6.82 7.45
N CYS A 168 1.24 7.26 6.27
CA CYS A 168 1.69 8.50 5.64
C CYS A 168 3.22 8.65 5.68
N GLU A 169 3.73 9.70 6.34
CA GLU A 169 5.16 10.07 6.50
C GLU A 169 6.08 8.88 6.84
N ASP A 170 5.57 7.79 7.43
CA ASP A 170 6.31 6.54 7.60
C ASP A 170 7.03 6.09 6.31
N LEU A 171 6.35 6.14 5.15
CA LEU A 171 6.91 5.82 3.82
C LEU A 171 7.97 6.83 3.35
N TRP A 172 7.93 8.08 3.81
CA TRP A 172 8.82 9.16 3.38
C TRP A 172 10.17 9.13 4.12
N THR A 173 10.29 8.30 5.14
CA THR A 173 11.51 8.20 5.92
C THR A 173 12.61 7.44 5.18
N ILE A 174 13.86 7.63 5.62
CA ILE A 174 15.01 6.91 5.05
C ILE A 174 14.87 5.40 5.26
N THR A 175 14.29 5.01 6.40
CA THR A 175 14.06 3.61 6.78
C THR A 175 12.59 3.41 7.17
N PRO A 176 11.69 3.26 6.19
CA PRO A 176 10.27 3.06 6.46
C PRO A 176 10.03 1.82 7.34
N PRO A 177 9.04 1.87 8.27
CA PRO A 177 8.61 0.70 9.04
C PRO A 177 8.33 -0.54 8.18
N SER A 178 7.78 -0.33 6.97
CA SER A 178 7.51 -1.40 6.01
C SER A 178 8.73 -2.22 5.61
N ASN A 179 9.96 -1.68 5.72
CA ASN A 179 11.18 -2.46 5.49
C ASN A 179 11.28 -3.65 6.47
N GLN A 180 11.01 -3.39 7.76
CA GLN A 180 11.07 -4.44 8.80
C GLN A 180 9.86 -5.37 8.74
N MET A 181 8.69 -4.88 8.31
CA MET A 181 7.52 -5.72 8.07
C MET A 181 7.79 -6.73 6.93
N VAL A 182 8.36 -6.26 5.82
CA VAL A 182 8.74 -7.10 4.67
C VAL A 182 9.84 -8.09 5.03
N ALA A 183 10.87 -7.64 5.77
CA ALA A 183 11.92 -8.52 6.28
C ALA A 183 11.32 -9.70 7.07
N ASN A 184 10.25 -9.43 7.83
CA ASN A 184 9.49 -10.42 8.59
C ASN A 184 8.41 -11.15 7.79
N GLY A 185 8.48 -11.09 6.46
CA GLY A 185 7.63 -11.89 5.58
C GLY A 185 6.42 -11.15 5.00
N ALA A 186 6.12 -9.92 5.41
CA ALA A 186 4.96 -9.21 4.87
C ALA A 186 5.04 -9.11 3.34
N ASN A 187 4.06 -9.66 2.64
CA ASN A 187 3.93 -9.62 1.18
C ASN A 187 2.93 -8.56 0.70
N LEU A 188 2.20 -7.96 1.65
CA LEU A 188 1.36 -6.80 1.45
C LEU A 188 1.66 -5.69 2.46
N ILE A 189 1.69 -4.46 2.01
CA ILE A 189 1.78 -3.27 2.85
C ILE A 189 0.63 -2.34 2.53
N PHE A 190 -0.07 -1.88 3.57
CA PHE A 190 -1.13 -0.89 3.46
C PHE A 190 -0.68 0.43 4.08
N ASN A 191 -0.90 1.52 3.36
CA ASN A 191 -0.56 2.86 3.80
C ASN A 191 -1.79 3.76 3.80
N LEU A 192 -2.15 4.24 4.99
CA LEU A 192 -3.16 5.26 5.20
C LEU A 192 -2.46 6.61 5.12
N SER A 193 -2.97 7.51 4.30
CA SER A 193 -2.36 8.82 4.10
C SER A 193 -3.37 9.94 4.10
N ALA A 194 -2.90 11.12 4.47
CA ALA A 194 -3.48 12.40 4.13
C ALA A 194 -2.36 13.27 3.54
N SER A 195 -1.91 12.92 2.35
CA SER A 195 -0.91 13.72 1.65
C SER A 195 -1.62 14.80 0.86
N ASN A 196 -1.43 16.06 1.26
CA ASN A 196 -1.80 17.21 0.44
C ASN A 196 -1.18 17.13 -0.98
N ASP A 197 -1.83 17.80 -1.92
CA ASP A 197 -1.40 17.96 -3.29
C ASP A 197 -0.62 19.27 -3.45
N LEU A 198 0.56 19.13 -4.07
CA LEU A 198 1.40 20.20 -4.57
C LEU A 198 1.70 19.90 -6.04
N VAL A 199 2.10 20.90 -6.81
CA VAL A 199 2.56 20.69 -8.20
C VAL A 199 3.66 19.63 -8.21
N SER A 200 3.55 18.66 -9.14
CA SER A 200 4.47 17.51 -9.31
C SER A 200 4.56 16.51 -8.15
N LYS A 201 3.90 16.75 -7.01
CA LYS A 201 3.96 15.82 -5.86
C LYS A 201 3.31 14.46 -6.12
N ALA A 202 2.33 14.40 -7.02
CA ALA A 202 1.64 13.15 -7.34
C ALA A 202 2.54 12.13 -8.03
N GLU A 203 3.38 12.57 -8.97
CA GLU A 203 4.36 11.72 -9.66
C GLU A 203 5.41 11.21 -8.65
N TYR A 204 5.93 12.10 -7.81
CA TYR A 204 6.86 11.73 -6.74
C TYR A 204 6.25 10.73 -5.75
N ARG A 205 4.98 10.92 -5.38
CA ARG A 205 4.26 10.00 -4.50
C ARG A 205 4.08 8.63 -5.14
N GLU A 206 3.68 8.57 -6.42
CA GLU A 206 3.60 7.31 -7.17
C GLU A 206 4.96 6.62 -7.22
N GLU A 207 6.04 7.37 -7.46
CA GLU A 207 7.40 6.84 -7.50
C GLU A 207 7.82 6.25 -6.16
N LEU A 208 7.51 6.89 -5.03
CA LEU A 208 7.78 6.33 -3.69
C LEU A 208 7.03 5.01 -3.46
N VAL A 209 5.72 4.99 -3.72
CA VAL A 209 4.88 3.79 -3.55
C VAL A 209 5.38 2.65 -4.44
N ARG A 210 5.67 2.96 -5.71
CA ARG A 210 6.17 1.99 -6.69
C ARG A 210 7.54 1.45 -6.28
N THR A 211 8.47 2.33 -5.89
CA THR A 211 9.82 1.95 -5.47
C THR A 211 9.80 1.13 -4.19
N GLN A 212 8.94 1.46 -3.22
CA GLN A 212 8.80 0.69 -2.00
C GLN A 212 8.23 -0.70 -2.27
N SER A 213 7.25 -0.82 -3.18
CA SER A 213 6.75 -2.13 -3.62
C SER A 213 7.84 -3.00 -4.29
N ALA A 214 8.73 -2.37 -5.07
CA ALA A 214 9.86 -3.05 -5.73
C ALA A 214 10.89 -3.53 -4.71
N ARG A 215 11.38 -2.61 -3.87
CA ARG A 215 12.38 -2.88 -2.83
C ARG A 215 11.91 -3.93 -1.85
N GLY A 216 10.63 -3.85 -1.46
CA GLY A 216 10.03 -4.79 -0.53
C GLY A 216 9.59 -6.10 -1.16
N MET A 217 9.75 -6.29 -2.48
CA MET A 217 9.23 -7.47 -3.20
C MET A 217 7.79 -7.80 -2.80
N CYS A 218 6.96 -6.77 -2.67
CA CYS A 218 5.62 -6.84 -2.10
C CYS A 218 4.61 -6.11 -2.98
N ALA A 219 3.33 -6.25 -2.65
CA ALA A 219 2.31 -5.32 -3.10
C ALA A 219 2.11 -4.22 -2.05
N TYR A 220 1.89 -3.00 -2.54
CA TYR A 220 1.76 -1.81 -1.71
C TYR A 220 0.47 -1.07 -2.10
N VAL A 221 -0.41 -0.89 -1.12
CA VAL A 221 -1.74 -0.30 -1.28
C VAL A 221 -1.80 1.00 -0.52
N TYR A 222 -1.99 2.10 -1.24
CA TYR A 222 -1.92 3.46 -0.71
C TYR A 222 -3.26 4.17 -0.89
N ALA A 223 -3.79 4.76 0.17
CA ALA A 223 -5.02 5.55 0.14
C ALA A 223 -4.81 6.91 0.81
N SER A 224 -4.98 8.00 0.05
CA SER A 224 -4.89 9.37 0.59
C SER A 224 -6.26 10.03 0.76
N SER A 225 -6.38 10.95 1.73
CA SER A 225 -7.60 11.77 1.91
C SER A 225 -7.96 12.54 0.64
N GLY A 226 -9.26 12.70 0.42
CA GLY A 226 -9.85 13.37 -0.74
C GLY A 226 -10.20 14.84 -0.52
N VAL A 227 -10.95 15.39 -1.48
CA VAL A 227 -11.32 16.83 -1.55
C VAL A 227 -12.25 17.33 -0.44
N GLY A 228 -12.64 16.45 0.49
CA GLY A 228 -13.49 16.78 1.64
C GLY A 228 -12.73 17.31 2.85
N GLU A 229 -11.39 17.23 2.84
CA GLU A 229 -10.54 17.85 3.86
C GLU A 229 -10.61 19.38 3.80
N SER A 230 -10.26 20.03 4.91
CA SER A 230 -10.24 21.49 5.03
C SER A 230 -9.23 22.10 4.05
N THR A 231 -9.69 23.11 3.31
CA THR A 231 -8.89 23.88 2.37
C THR A 231 -8.38 25.20 2.95
N THR A 232 -8.29 25.32 4.29
CA THR A 232 -7.76 26.54 4.93
C THR A 232 -6.36 26.88 4.41
N ASP A 233 -5.47 25.88 4.34
CA ASP A 233 -4.07 26.08 3.93
C ASP A 233 -3.58 25.10 2.85
N THR A 234 -4.25 23.97 2.66
CA THR A 234 -3.79 22.88 1.78
C THR A 234 -4.94 22.23 1.02
N VAL A 235 -4.66 21.48 -0.05
CA VAL A 235 -5.68 20.76 -0.84
C VAL A 235 -5.33 19.29 -0.91
N TYR A 236 -6.33 18.41 -0.94
CA TYR A 236 -6.16 16.97 -0.98
C TYR A 236 -6.94 16.36 -2.15
N GLY A 237 -6.24 15.66 -3.03
CA GLY A 237 -6.79 15.12 -4.27
C GLY A 237 -7.23 13.66 -4.19
N GLY A 238 -7.09 12.99 -3.05
CA GLY A 238 -7.59 11.62 -2.89
C GLY A 238 -6.84 10.60 -3.72
N HIS A 239 -5.51 10.69 -3.81
CA HIS A 239 -4.73 9.76 -4.63
C HIS A 239 -4.75 8.35 -4.01
N ALA A 240 -5.22 7.37 -4.78
CA ALA A 240 -5.24 5.96 -4.43
C ALA A 240 -4.39 5.18 -5.43
N ILE A 241 -3.44 4.38 -4.92
CA ILE A 241 -2.43 3.68 -5.73
C ILE A 241 -2.30 2.25 -5.24
N ILE A 242 -2.33 1.30 -6.17
CA ILE A 242 -2.01 -0.11 -5.90
C ILE A 242 -0.82 -0.47 -6.78
N SER A 243 0.31 -0.77 -6.14
CA SER A 243 1.54 -1.21 -6.81
C SER A 243 1.89 -2.63 -6.43
N GLU A 244 2.54 -3.35 -7.34
CA GLU A 244 3.07 -4.69 -7.13
C GLU A 244 4.45 -4.76 -7.77
N TYR A 245 5.48 -5.06 -6.98
CA TYR A 245 6.84 -5.30 -7.44
C TYR A 245 7.34 -4.27 -8.47
N GLY A 246 7.25 -2.98 -8.12
CA GLY A 246 7.76 -1.89 -8.95
C GLY A 246 6.87 -1.49 -10.13
N SER A 247 5.67 -2.06 -10.24
CA SER A 247 4.66 -1.72 -11.24
C SER A 247 3.39 -1.18 -10.59
N THR A 248 2.87 -0.06 -11.08
CA THR A 248 1.55 0.44 -10.68
C THR A 248 0.47 -0.40 -11.37
N LEU A 249 -0.28 -1.21 -10.62
CA LEU A 249 -1.37 -2.03 -11.14
C LEU A 249 -2.61 -1.17 -11.44
N LYS A 250 -2.93 -0.27 -10.53
CA LYS A 250 -4.09 0.62 -10.64
C LYS A 250 -3.85 1.90 -9.84
N GLN A 251 -4.30 3.02 -10.40
CA GLN A 251 -4.48 4.26 -9.68
C GLN A 251 -5.82 4.88 -10.05
N ASN A 252 -6.35 5.74 -9.20
CA ASN A 252 -7.60 6.44 -9.43
C ASN A 252 -7.42 7.73 -10.25
N GLU A 253 -8.55 8.33 -10.63
CA GLU A 253 -8.59 9.73 -11.04
C GLU A 253 -8.66 10.62 -9.79
N ARG A 254 -7.63 11.47 -9.60
CA ARG A 254 -7.57 12.42 -8.48
C ARG A 254 -8.66 13.49 -8.57
N PHE A 255 -8.95 14.12 -7.44
CA PHE A 255 -9.94 15.19 -7.25
C PHE A 255 -11.40 14.74 -7.46
N ASN A 256 -11.67 13.43 -7.38
CA ASN A 256 -13.03 12.94 -7.35
C ASN A 256 -13.74 13.42 -6.07
N ARG A 257 -14.94 13.98 -6.24
CA ARG A 257 -15.78 14.52 -5.16
C ARG A 257 -16.62 13.47 -4.45
N GLN A 258 -16.71 12.28 -5.02
CA GLN A 258 -17.45 11.14 -4.47
C GLN A 258 -16.50 10.13 -3.86
N SER A 259 -17.03 9.39 -2.88
CA SER A 259 -16.41 8.18 -2.37
C SER A 259 -16.14 7.21 -3.51
N HIS A 260 -14.92 6.65 -3.56
CA HIS A 260 -14.57 5.69 -4.60
C HIS A 260 -13.63 4.61 -4.08
N LEU A 261 -13.76 3.44 -4.69
CA LEU A 261 -12.99 2.25 -4.36
C LEU A 261 -12.10 1.87 -5.54
N THR A 262 -10.79 1.92 -5.35
CA THR A 262 -9.82 1.48 -6.35
C THR A 262 -9.40 0.06 -6.03
N THR A 263 -9.65 -0.90 -6.92
CA THR A 263 -9.37 -2.32 -6.69
C THR A 263 -8.39 -2.89 -7.70
N ALA A 264 -7.59 -3.87 -7.28
CA ALA A 264 -6.73 -4.66 -8.15
C ALA A 264 -6.49 -6.06 -7.57
N ASP A 265 -6.29 -7.03 -8.45
CA ASP A 265 -5.91 -8.39 -8.06
C ASP A 265 -4.38 -8.52 -8.03
N VAL A 266 -3.83 -8.72 -6.83
CA VAL A 266 -2.40 -8.89 -6.58
C VAL A 266 -2.03 -10.37 -6.60
N ASP A 267 -0.85 -10.69 -7.16
CA ASP A 267 -0.34 -12.06 -7.29
C ASP A 267 0.64 -12.37 -6.14
N ILE A 268 0.12 -12.87 -5.03
CA ILE A 268 0.90 -13.13 -3.82
C ILE A 268 1.84 -14.33 -4.03
N GLN A 269 1.39 -15.35 -4.76
CA GLN A 269 2.21 -16.51 -5.07
C GLN A 269 3.44 -16.13 -5.90
N ARG A 270 3.28 -15.24 -6.90
CA ARG A 270 4.42 -14.68 -7.64
C ARG A 270 5.39 -13.94 -6.74
N LEU A 271 4.91 -13.08 -5.84
CA LEU A 271 5.76 -12.33 -4.92
C LEU A 271 6.56 -13.27 -4.00
N ASN A 272 5.90 -14.29 -3.44
CA ASN A 272 6.54 -15.29 -2.61
C ASN A 272 7.61 -16.07 -3.39
N TRP A 273 7.32 -16.44 -4.65
CA TRP A 273 8.27 -17.18 -5.49
C TRP A 273 9.48 -16.34 -5.93
N LEU A 274 9.29 -15.04 -6.19
CA LEU A 274 10.39 -14.11 -6.47
C LEU A 274 11.37 -14.03 -5.31
N ARG A 275 10.87 -14.02 -4.06
CA ARG A 275 11.69 -13.92 -2.85
C ARG A 275 12.58 -15.15 -2.62
N LEU A 276 12.16 -16.34 -3.07
CA LEU A 276 12.94 -17.58 -2.87
C LEU A 276 14.34 -17.55 -3.49
N ASN A 277 14.49 -16.82 -4.60
CA ASN A 277 15.75 -16.73 -5.34
C ASN A 277 16.45 -15.37 -5.16
N GLU A 278 15.96 -14.52 -4.25
CA GLU A 278 16.55 -13.21 -4.00
C GLU A 278 17.44 -13.26 -2.76
N SER A 279 18.75 -13.42 -2.95
CA SER A 279 19.71 -13.55 -1.84
C SER A 279 19.67 -12.37 -0.89
N GLY A 280 19.50 -11.14 -1.41
CA GLY A 280 19.41 -9.94 -0.58
C GLY A 280 18.20 -9.96 0.37
N TYR A 281 17.09 -10.54 -0.05
CA TYR A 281 15.92 -10.75 0.81
C TYR A 281 16.22 -11.78 1.91
N CYS A 282 16.78 -12.93 1.52
CA CYS A 282 17.07 -14.04 2.44
C CYS A 282 18.09 -13.67 3.52
N ASP A 283 19.03 -12.77 3.21
CA ASP A 283 20.04 -12.28 4.16
C ASP A 283 19.54 -11.13 5.06
N THR A 284 18.31 -10.66 4.86
CA THR A 284 17.78 -9.52 5.62
C THR A 284 17.55 -9.87 7.09
N VAL A 285 18.06 -9.01 7.98
CA VAL A 285 17.88 -9.18 9.43
C VAL A 285 16.42 -8.93 9.80
N THR A 286 15.81 -9.92 10.44
CA THR A 286 14.46 -9.87 10.99
C THR A 286 14.46 -9.33 12.42
N SER A 287 13.41 -8.58 12.78
CA SER A 287 13.10 -8.18 14.16
C SER A 287 11.80 -8.85 14.64
N PRO A 288 11.58 -9.09 15.94
CA PRO A 288 10.35 -9.76 16.40
C PRO A 288 9.08 -8.98 16.04
N PHE A 289 8.13 -9.64 15.36
CA PHE A 289 6.77 -9.16 15.11
C PHE A 289 5.74 -10.12 15.71
N ARG A 290 4.66 -9.56 16.27
CA ARG A 290 3.48 -10.30 16.70
C ARG A 290 2.58 -10.54 15.50
N SER A 291 2.30 -11.81 15.22
CA SER A 291 1.38 -12.21 14.16
C SER A 291 -0.04 -12.35 14.71
N ILE A 292 -0.97 -11.59 14.15
CA ILE A 292 -2.40 -11.64 14.47
C ILE A 292 -3.11 -12.43 13.37
N LEU A 293 -3.88 -13.44 13.76
CA LEU A 293 -4.60 -14.29 12.80
C LEU A 293 -5.86 -13.59 12.28
N LEU A 294 -6.04 -13.65 10.97
CA LEU A 294 -7.25 -13.21 10.29
C LEU A 294 -8.31 -14.32 10.27
N GLU A 295 -9.57 -13.93 10.28
CA GLU A 295 -10.69 -14.82 9.92
C GLU A 295 -10.76 -15.02 8.40
N ALA A 296 -11.63 -15.93 7.96
CA ALA A 296 -11.86 -16.18 6.53
C ALA A 296 -12.26 -14.90 5.79
N MET A 297 -11.62 -14.66 4.63
CA MET A 297 -11.83 -13.49 3.78
C MET A 297 -12.56 -13.86 2.47
N PRO A 298 -13.14 -12.89 1.75
CA PRO A 298 -13.74 -13.12 0.45
C PRO A 298 -12.78 -13.75 -0.56
N THR A 299 -13.33 -14.57 -1.45
CA THR A 299 -12.60 -15.28 -2.50
C THR A 299 -13.07 -14.72 -3.85
N ILE A 300 -12.17 -14.01 -4.56
CA ILE A 300 -12.35 -13.58 -5.96
C ILE A 300 -12.92 -14.69 -6.87
N LYS A 301 -14.05 -14.39 -7.51
CA LYS A 301 -14.73 -15.32 -8.45
C LYS A 301 -14.24 -15.14 -9.89
N LYS A 302 -13.75 -13.94 -10.22
CA LYS A 302 -13.27 -13.55 -11.55
C LYS A 302 -12.04 -12.66 -11.39
N LEU A 303 -10.99 -13.00 -12.13
CA LEU A 303 -9.77 -12.21 -12.20
C LEU A 303 -10.03 -10.90 -12.97
N ILE A 304 -9.70 -9.77 -12.34
CA ILE A 304 -9.69 -8.42 -12.90
C ILE A 304 -8.24 -7.96 -12.91
N ARG A 305 -7.48 -8.48 -13.88
CA ARG A 305 -6.08 -8.14 -14.10
C ARG A 305 -5.75 -8.27 -15.57
N PHE A 306 -5.02 -7.30 -16.10
CA PHE A 306 -4.44 -7.42 -17.43
C PHE A 306 -3.20 -8.32 -17.36
N ILE A 307 -3.23 -9.45 -18.07
CA ILE A 307 -2.08 -10.34 -18.23
C ILE A 307 -1.65 -10.25 -19.70
N PRO A 308 -0.45 -9.73 -20.01
CA PRO A 308 0.01 -9.63 -21.38
C PRO A 308 0.25 -11.03 -21.97
N ALA A 309 -0.28 -11.29 -23.16
CA ALA A 309 -0.01 -12.53 -23.89
C ALA A 309 1.48 -12.68 -24.27
N THR A 310 2.19 -11.56 -24.37
CA THR A 310 3.61 -11.48 -24.73
C THR A 310 4.40 -10.77 -23.63
N PRO A 311 4.76 -11.42 -22.51
CA PRO A 311 5.37 -10.77 -21.35
C PRO A 311 6.72 -10.09 -21.65
N PHE A 312 7.46 -10.60 -22.64
CA PHE A 312 8.74 -10.02 -23.07
C PHE A 312 8.60 -8.86 -24.05
N VAL A 313 7.41 -8.65 -24.64
CA VAL A 313 7.17 -7.62 -25.66
C VAL A 313 6.16 -6.60 -25.14
N PRO A 314 6.58 -5.35 -24.85
CA PRO A 314 5.67 -4.30 -24.39
C PRO A 314 4.56 -4.02 -25.40
N SER A 315 3.36 -3.73 -24.90
CA SER A 315 2.22 -3.35 -25.74
C SER A 315 2.35 -1.92 -26.28
N LYS A 316 2.93 -1.00 -25.49
CA LYS A 316 3.14 0.39 -25.90
C LYS A 316 4.31 0.53 -26.87
N PHE A 317 4.11 1.27 -27.95
CA PHE A 317 5.10 1.45 -29.01
C PHE A 317 6.40 2.10 -28.49
N GLN A 318 6.31 3.16 -27.70
CA GLN A 318 7.49 3.85 -27.15
C GLN A 318 8.34 2.92 -26.25
N GLU A 319 7.70 2.17 -25.35
CA GLU A 319 8.38 1.19 -24.49
C GLU A 319 9.01 0.06 -25.32
N LYS A 320 8.32 -0.40 -26.38
CA LYS A 320 8.83 -1.41 -27.32
C LYS A 320 10.07 -0.91 -28.04
N THR A 321 10.04 0.30 -28.60
CA THR A 321 11.19 0.91 -29.29
C THR A 321 12.39 1.03 -28.35
N SER A 322 12.18 1.53 -27.13
CA SER A 322 13.24 1.64 -26.11
C SER A 322 13.86 0.28 -25.79
N ARG A 323 13.03 -0.75 -25.52
CA ARG A 323 13.52 -2.12 -25.26
C ARG A 323 14.26 -2.72 -26.45
N CYS A 324 13.79 -2.53 -27.67
CA CYS A 324 14.49 -3.03 -28.86
C CYS A 324 15.88 -2.40 -29.00
N HIS A 325 16.00 -1.08 -28.77
CA HIS A 325 17.30 -0.41 -28.76
C HIS A 325 18.22 -0.96 -27.67
N GLU A 326 17.69 -1.17 -26.47
CA GLU A 326 18.44 -1.76 -25.35
C GLU A 326 18.93 -3.18 -25.68
N ILE A 327 18.06 -4.05 -26.22
CA ILE A 327 18.40 -5.42 -26.62
C ILE A 327 19.56 -5.42 -27.62
N ILE A 328 19.47 -4.61 -28.69
CA ILE A 328 20.52 -4.51 -29.71
C ILE A 328 21.83 -4.02 -29.09
N ASN A 329 21.77 -2.98 -28.25
CA ASN A 329 22.95 -2.44 -27.59
C ASN A 329 23.62 -3.47 -26.68
N ILE A 330 22.85 -4.22 -25.88
CA ILE A 330 23.37 -5.29 -25.02
C ILE A 330 24.09 -6.34 -25.87
N GLN A 331 23.46 -6.81 -26.94
CA GLN A 331 24.03 -7.83 -27.83
C GLN A 331 25.33 -7.34 -28.50
N ALA A 332 25.29 -6.15 -29.10
CA ALA A 332 26.44 -5.57 -29.82
C ALA A 332 27.63 -5.33 -28.87
N HIS A 333 27.40 -4.74 -27.69
CA HIS A 333 28.49 -4.46 -26.75
C HIS A 333 29.08 -5.73 -26.13
N ALA A 334 28.25 -6.76 -25.90
CA ALA A 334 28.74 -8.07 -25.48
C ALA A 334 29.69 -8.68 -26.53
N LEU A 335 29.33 -8.59 -27.81
CA LEU A 335 30.17 -9.07 -28.90
C LEU A 335 31.44 -8.25 -29.06
N ILE A 336 31.36 -6.92 -29.03
CA ILE A 336 32.53 -6.01 -29.05
C ILE A 336 33.50 -6.40 -27.93
N LYS A 337 33.02 -6.60 -26.70
CA LYS A 337 33.87 -7.01 -25.58
C LYS A 337 34.53 -8.37 -25.82
N ARG A 338 33.79 -9.35 -26.37
CA ARG A 338 34.34 -10.67 -26.70
C ARG A 338 35.44 -10.56 -27.75
N MET A 339 35.16 -9.91 -28.88
CA MET A 339 36.11 -9.80 -30.00
C MET A 339 37.37 -9.04 -29.62
N THR A 340 37.23 -7.94 -28.85
CA THR A 340 38.36 -7.16 -28.36
C THR A 340 39.23 -7.95 -27.39
N HIS A 341 38.63 -8.67 -26.43
CA HIS A 341 39.38 -9.45 -25.44
C HIS A 341 40.18 -10.60 -26.08
N THR A 342 39.65 -11.25 -27.10
CA THR A 342 40.30 -12.39 -27.77
C THR A 342 41.05 -11.99 -29.05
N ASN A 343 41.20 -10.69 -29.33
CA ASN A 343 41.81 -10.17 -30.56
C ASN A 343 41.21 -10.74 -31.87
N ILE A 344 39.92 -11.10 -31.85
CA ILE A 344 39.23 -11.59 -33.05
C ILE A 344 39.02 -10.42 -34.01
N LYS A 345 39.50 -10.58 -35.25
CA LYS A 345 39.37 -9.57 -36.32
C LYS A 345 38.22 -9.84 -37.29
N LYS A 346 37.67 -11.06 -37.28
CA LYS A 346 36.60 -11.50 -38.18
C LYS A 346 35.62 -12.36 -37.42
N ALA A 347 34.35 -12.01 -37.48
CA ALA A 347 33.26 -12.88 -37.05
C ALA A 347 32.79 -13.69 -38.27
N ILE A 348 32.61 -15.01 -38.09
CA ILE A 348 32.04 -15.89 -39.11
C ILE A 348 30.62 -16.20 -38.68
N ILE A 349 29.65 -15.89 -39.54
CA ILE A 349 28.23 -16.10 -39.27
C ILE A 349 27.59 -16.86 -40.43
N GLY A 350 26.83 -17.91 -40.10
CA GLY A 350 26.00 -18.63 -41.08
C GLY A 350 24.66 -17.93 -41.22
N ILE A 351 24.31 -17.50 -42.45
CA ILE A 351 23.06 -16.79 -42.73
C ILE A 351 22.06 -17.74 -43.37
N SER A 352 20.96 -18.00 -42.64
CA SER A 352 19.88 -18.88 -43.11
C SER A 352 18.74 -18.12 -43.81
N GLY A 353 18.66 -16.80 -43.59
CA GLY A 353 17.50 -15.97 -43.97
C GLY A 353 16.39 -15.91 -42.91
N GLY A 354 16.46 -16.73 -41.85
CA GLY A 354 15.55 -16.67 -40.70
C GLY A 354 15.81 -15.48 -39.78
N LEU A 355 14.81 -15.15 -38.95
CA LEU A 355 14.84 -13.99 -38.03
C LEU A 355 16.08 -13.97 -37.13
N ASP A 356 16.44 -15.12 -36.55
CA ASP A 356 17.57 -15.21 -35.62
C ASP A 356 18.90 -14.92 -36.32
N SER A 357 19.15 -15.52 -37.48
CA SER A 357 20.39 -15.26 -38.25
C SER A 357 20.46 -13.83 -38.77
N THR A 358 19.32 -13.21 -39.07
CA THR A 358 19.25 -11.80 -39.47
C THR A 358 19.56 -10.87 -38.30
N LEU A 359 18.99 -11.10 -37.12
CA LEU A 359 19.29 -10.29 -35.93
C LEU A 359 20.76 -10.45 -35.49
N ALA A 360 21.28 -11.68 -35.53
CA ALA A 360 22.69 -11.95 -35.25
C ALA A 360 23.60 -11.20 -36.23
N LEU A 361 23.26 -11.16 -37.52
CA LEU A 361 24.01 -10.37 -38.51
C LEU A 361 23.94 -8.86 -38.23
N LEU A 362 22.76 -8.33 -37.86
CA LEU A 362 22.59 -6.91 -37.57
C LEU A 362 23.30 -6.45 -36.28
N SER A 363 23.58 -7.39 -35.36
CA SER A 363 24.28 -7.12 -34.09
C SER A 363 25.78 -7.41 -34.14
N THR A 364 26.28 -7.96 -35.26
CA THR A 364 27.69 -8.26 -35.54
C THR A 364 28.34 -7.18 -36.37
#